data_AF-A0A9Q9MHA9-F1
#
_entry.id   AF-A0A9Q9MHA9-F1
#
_cell.length_a   1.000
_cell.length_b   1.000
_cell.length_c   1.000
_cell.angle_alpha   90.00
_cell.angle_beta   90.00
_cell.angle_gamma   90.00
#
_symmetry.space_group_name_H-M   'P 1'
#
loop_
_entity.id
_entity.type
_entity.pdbx_description
1 polymer ?
#
loop_
_entity_poly.entity_id
_entity_poly.type
_entity_poly.pdbx_seq_one_letter_code
_entity_poly.pdbx_strand_id
1 'polypeptide(L)'
;MTGRFLGVVRRSAVLAAIIVGILGLLPFPSIATAYAPRLTLTSSTPGAETRVGHLPQELQLVFSDKILDAQIMLTGPDSATVPVDGVTVRNETARIALGVPDGAPGSYTVSYTASGTGGTAGNGSFSFTVTTGVKSGASAKPTRTPASPTAAPPVATTAAAAPADFVTTPAQPPAAAPTPSAGRPAWWTYAAVLLVVACVLVVFLGFSRNRIRPGNPAK
;
A
#
# COMPACT_ATOMS: atom_id res chain seq x y z
N MET A 1 13.38 -11.79 67.90
CA MET A 1 12.50 -11.66 66.71
C MET A 1 13.33 -11.23 65.50
N THR A 2 14.15 -12.11 64.89
CA THR A 2 15.06 -11.64 63.80
C THR A 2 15.47 -12.75 62.81
N GLY A 3 14.62 -13.73 62.54
CA GLY A 3 14.97 -14.88 61.67
C GLY A 3 14.11 -15.06 60.41
N ARG A 4 12.97 -14.37 60.28
CA ARG A 4 11.97 -14.66 59.23
C ARG A 4 12.05 -13.78 57.97
N PHE A 5 12.76 -12.65 58.02
CA PHE A 5 12.85 -11.73 56.88
C PHE A 5 13.90 -12.14 55.84
N LEU A 6 14.96 -12.84 56.22
CA LEU A 6 16.06 -13.21 55.32
C LEU A 6 15.66 -14.28 54.28
N GLY A 7 14.72 -15.17 54.63
CA GLY A 7 14.26 -16.22 53.73
C GLY A 7 13.31 -15.72 52.63
N VAL A 8 12.56 -14.65 52.89
CA VAL A 8 11.62 -14.08 51.91
C VAL A 8 12.39 -13.31 50.83
N VAL A 9 13.36 -12.48 51.23
CA VAL A 9 14.18 -11.66 50.31
C VAL A 9 15.09 -12.52 49.43
N ARG A 10 15.65 -13.61 49.98
CA ARG A 10 16.45 -14.57 49.20
C ARG A 10 15.61 -15.34 48.17
N ARG A 11 14.37 -15.68 48.52
CA ARG A 11 13.47 -16.41 47.61
C ARG A 11 12.91 -15.50 46.51
N SER A 12 12.64 -14.23 46.80
CA SER A 12 12.25 -13.25 45.77
C SER A 12 13.41 -12.88 44.85
N ALA A 13 14.65 -12.84 45.33
CA ALA A 13 15.84 -12.64 44.48
C ALA A 13 16.08 -13.82 43.51
N VAL A 14 15.90 -15.07 43.99
CA VAL A 14 16.01 -16.28 43.14
C VAL A 14 14.89 -16.32 42.10
N LEU A 15 13.66 -15.95 42.47
CA LEU A 15 12.54 -15.83 41.52
C LEU A 15 12.77 -14.75 40.47
N ALA A 16 13.30 -13.59 40.86
CA ALA A 16 13.65 -12.51 39.92
C ALA A 16 14.75 -12.94 38.94
N ALA A 17 15.78 -13.64 39.42
CA ALA A 17 16.85 -14.16 38.58
C ALA A 17 16.37 -15.24 37.60
N ILE A 18 15.42 -16.09 38.01
CA ILE A 18 14.79 -17.09 37.14
C ILE A 18 13.91 -16.41 36.08
N ILE A 19 13.15 -15.37 36.45
CA ILE A 19 12.34 -14.61 35.48
C ILE A 19 13.21 -13.91 34.45
N VAL A 20 14.32 -13.27 34.86
CA VAL A 20 15.27 -12.62 33.94
C VAL A 20 15.99 -13.65 33.06
N GLY A 21 16.35 -14.80 33.61
CA GLY A 21 16.97 -15.90 32.87
C GLY A 21 16.02 -16.53 31.85
N ILE A 22 14.75 -16.73 32.21
CA ILE A 22 13.71 -17.20 31.29
C ILE A 22 13.44 -16.12 30.23
N LEU A 23 13.34 -14.85 30.61
CA LEU A 23 13.09 -13.73 29.69
C LEU A 23 14.24 -13.52 28.69
N GLY A 24 15.48 -13.82 29.07
CA GLY A 24 16.65 -13.81 28.19
C GLY A 24 16.77 -15.03 27.27
N LEU A 25 16.08 -16.13 27.58
CA LEU A 25 16.03 -17.33 26.73
C LEU A 25 14.87 -17.33 25.73
N LEU A 26 13.94 -16.36 25.81
CA LEU A 26 12.95 -16.23 24.74
C LEU A 26 13.68 -15.83 23.46
N PRO A 27 13.52 -16.60 22.36
CA PRO A 27 14.00 -16.15 21.07
C PRO A 27 13.22 -14.88 20.75
N PHE A 28 13.91 -13.73 20.80
CA PHE A 28 13.37 -12.51 20.22
C PHE A 28 13.10 -12.84 18.76
N PRO A 29 11.83 -12.79 18.29
CA PRO A 29 11.59 -12.92 16.88
C PRO A 29 12.27 -11.72 16.24
N SER A 30 13.44 -11.96 15.64
CA SER A 30 14.07 -11.00 14.75
C SER A 30 13.07 -10.78 13.65
N ILE A 31 12.33 -9.67 13.70
CA ILE A 31 11.48 -9.23 12.61
C ILE A 31 12.46 -8.81 11.52
N ALA A 32 12.95 -9.78 10.75
CA ALA A 32 13.60 -9.52 9.49
C ALA A 32 12.52 -8.96 8.58
N THR A 33 12.40 -7.63 8.55
CA THR A 33 11.70 -6.94 7.48
C THR A 33 12.45 -7.28 6.20
N ALA A 34 11.99 -8.32 5.52
CA ALA A 34 12.40 -8.59 4.17
C ALA A 34 12.18 -7.29 3.39
N TYR A 35 13.27 -6.68 2.92
CA TYR A 35 13.21 -5.56 1.98
C TYR A 35 12.71 -6.15 0.66
N ALA A 36 11.39 -6.37 0.57
CA ALA A 36 10.76 -6.64 -0.69
C ALA A 36 11.00 -5.40 -1.58
N PRO A 37 11.48 -5.58 -2.82
CA PRO A 37 11.61 -4.47 -3.75
C PRO A 37 10.24 -3.81 -3.90
N ARG A 38 10.15 -2.51 -3.56
CA ARG A 38 8.91 -1.74 -3.65
C ARG A 38 8.89 -0.99 -4.97
N LEU A 39 7.73 -0.95 -5.60
CA LEU A 39 7.51 -0.10 -6.74
C LEU A 39 7.35 1.36 -6.26
N THR A 40 8.12 2.29 -6.80
CA THR A 40 8.09 3.70 -6.39
C THR A 40 7.73 4.60 -7.56
N LEU A 41 7.11 5.75 -7.27
CA LEU A 41 6.84 6.77 -8.27
C LEU A 41 8.12 7.58 -8.50
N THR A 42 8.57 7.63 -9.74
CA THR A 42 9.77 8.38 -10.16
C THR A 42 9.41 9.80 -10.59
N SER A 43 8.29 9.96 -11.31
CA SER A 43 7.85 11.27 -11.78
C SER A 43 6.34 11.31 -12.02
N SER A 44 5.76 12.51 -12.01
CA SER A 44 4.36 12.75 -12.36
C SER A 44 4.21 14.01 -13.22
N THR A 45 3.18 14.04 -14.05
CA THR A 45 2.73 15.22 -14.79
C THR A 45 1.23 15.37 -14.56
N PRO A 46 0.77 16.43 -13.85
CA PRO A 46 1.56 17.48 -13.23
C PRO A 46 2.45 16.95 -12.09
N GLY A 47 3.57 17.64 -11.86
CA GLY A 47 4.53 17.29 -10.81
C GLY A 47 3.96 17.52 -9.41
N ALA A 48 4.53 16.84 -8.43
CA ALA A 48 4.22 17.11 -7.02
C ALA A 48 4.48 18.59 -6.68
N GLU A 49 3.61 19.18 -5.86
CA GLU A 49 3.63 20.57 -5.41
C GLU A 49 3.65 21.60 -6.54
N THR A 50 3.31 21.20 -7.78
CA THR A 50 3.31 22.09 -8.92
C THR A 50 2.00 22.89 -8.97
N ARG A 51 2.09 24.14 -9.42
CA ARG A 51 0.92 24.99 -9.70
C ARG A 51 0.61 24.95 -11.18
N VAL A 52 -0.61 24.56 -11.53
CA VAL A 52 -1.10 24.54 -12.91
C VAL A 52 -2.18 25.58 -13.09
N GLY A 53 -2.19 26.20 -14.26
CA GLY A 53 -3.24 27.14 -14.64
C GLY A 53 -4.61 26.48 -14.50
N HIS A 54 -4.79 25.31 -15.10
CA HIS A 54 -6.07 24.59 -15.14
C HIS A 54 -5.87 23.11 -14.87
N LEU A 55 -6.97 22.43 -14.50
CA LEU A 55 -6.96 20.97 -14.35
C LEU A 55 -6.62 20.33 -15.72
N PRO A 56 -5.57 19.50 -15.82
CA PRO A 56 -5.22 18.85 -17.07
C PRO A 56 -6.26 17.80 -17.45
N GLN A 57 -6.40 17.48 -18.74
CA GLN A 57 -7.28 16.39 -19.19
C GLN A 57 -6.67 15.00 -18.97
N GLU A 58 -5.36 14.94 -18.77
CA GLU A 58 -4.61 13.70 -18.59
C GLU A 58 -3.57 13.88 -17.48
N LEU A 59 -3.49 12.90 -16.57
CA LEU A 59 -2.38 12.75 -15.63
C LEU A 59 -1.46 11.64 -16.10
N GLN A 60 -0.16 11.84 -15.97
CA GLN A 60 0.83 10.82 -16.26
C GLN A 60 1.67 10.54 -15.02
N LEU A 61 1.78 9.27 -14.64
CA LEU A 61 2.63 8.79 -13.55
C LEU A 61 3.67 7.83 -14.14
N VAL A 62 4.93 8.03 -13.78
CA VAL A 62 6.05 7.18 -14.21
C VAL A 62 6.64 6.50 -12.98
N PHE A 63 6.66 5.17 -13.00
CA PHE A 63 7.14 4.33 -11.92
C PHE A 63 8.58 3.86 -12.16
N SER A 64 9.20 3.33 -11.11
CA SER A 64 10.56 2.80 -11.14
C SER A 64 10.72 1.53 -11.97
N ASP A 65 9.64 0.82 -12.26
CA ASP A 65 9.62 -0.45 -12.99
C ASP A 65 8.31 -0.64 -13.77
N LYS A 66 8.25 -1.65 -14.64
CA LYS A 66 7.07 -1.98 -15.45
C LYS A 66 5.87 -2.36 -14.59
N ILE A 67 4.77 -1.67 -14.81
CA ILE A 67 3.50 -1.87 -14.13
C ILE A 67 2.53 -2.69 -14.99
N LEU A 68 1.71 -3.50 -14.30
CA LEU A 68 0.65 -4.31 -14.87
C LEU A 68 -0.71 -3.62 -14.70
N ASP A 69 -0.95 -3.04 -13.52
CA ASP A 69 -2.18 -2.35 -13.18
C ASP A 69 -1.91 -1.15 -12.28
N ALA A 70 -2.77 -0.13 -12.36
CA ALA A 70 -2.74 1.04 -11.50
C ALA A 70 -4.14 1.54 -11.17
N GLN A 71 -4.38 1.79 -9.90
CA GLN A 71 -5.58 2.39 -9.35
C GLN A 71 -5.26 3.81 -8.89
N ILE A 72 -6.02 4.80 -9.38
CA ILE A 72 -5.81 6.21 -9.09
C ILE A 72 -7.11 6.82 -8.59
N MET A 73 -7.02 7.58 -7.50
CA MET A 73 -8.12 8.37 -6.97
C MET A 73 -7.66 9.81 -6.83
N LEU A 74 -8.40 10.71 -7.48
CA LEU A 74 -8.16 12.15 -7.47
C LEU A 74 -9.17 12.80 -6.52
N THR A 75 -8.66 13.54 -5.52
CA THR A 75 -9.48 14.28 -4.56
C THR A 75 -9.29 15.78 -4.81
N GLY A 76 -10.39 16.49 -5.01
CA GLY A 76 -10.41 17.94 -5.23
C GLY A 76 -10.34 18.75 -3.93
N PRO A 77 -10.32 20.09 -4.04
CA PRO A 77 -10.16 20.99 -2.89
C PRO A 77 -11.28 20.89 -1.85
N ASP A 78 -12.50 20.54 -2.26
CA ASP A 78 -13.64 20.34 -1.37
C ASP A 78 -13.67 18.94 -0.72
N SER A 79 -12.56 18.20 -0.78
CA SER A 79 -12.48 16.77 -0.40
C SER A 79 -13.38 15.84 -1.23
N ALA A 80 -13.98 16.35 -2.31
CA ALA A 80 -14.78 15.56 -3.23
C ALA A 80 -13.88 14.71 -4.15
N THR A 81 -14.30 13.47 -4.43
CA THR A 81 -13.61 12.63 -5.41
C THR A 81 -13.96 13.11 -6.81
N VAL A 82 -12.93 13.35 -7.63
CA VAL A 82 -13.07 13.73 -9.04
C VAL A 82 -13.12 12.44 -9.86
N PRO A 83 -14.13 12.25 -10.72
CA PRO A 83 -14.21 11.06 -11.56
C PRO A 83 -13.05 11.00 -12.56
N VAL A 84 -12.52 9.79 -12.72
CA VAL A 84 -11.50 9.43 -13.71
C VAL A 84 -12.15 8.54 -14.76
N ASP A 85 -11.92 8.82 -16.04
CA ASP A 85 -12.57 8.09 -17.15
C ASP A 85 -11.87 6.76 -17.45
N GLY A 86 -10.60 6.64 -17.06
CA GLY A 86 -9.87 5.40 -17.24
C GLY A 86 -8.38 5.55 -16.98
N VAL A 87 -7.73 4.40 -16.78
CA VAL A 87 -6.29 4.28 -16.61
C VAL A 87 -5.76 3.41 -17.73
N THR A 88 -4.83 3.95 -18.52
CA THR A 88 -4.09 3.21 -19.55
C THR A 88 -2.66 3.01 -19.07
N VAL A 89 -2.22 1.76 -19.06
CA VAL A 89 -0.87 1.39 -18.62
C VAL A 89 -0.03 1.00 -19.83
N ARG A 90 1.19 1.55 -19.91
CA ARG A 90 2.20 1.17 -20.90
C ARG A 90 3.58 1.14 -20.26
N ASN A 91 4.14 -0.07 -20.13
CA ASN A 91 5.41 -0.30 -19.46
C ASN A 91 5.42 0.28 -18.02
N GLU A 92 6.34 1.17 -17.70
CA GLU A 92 6.46 1.88 -16.41
C GLU A 92 5.54 3.11 -16.28
N THR A 93 4.74 3.43 -17.30
CA THR A 93 3.91 4.64 -17.33
C THR A 93 2.42 4.33 -17.20
N ALA A 94 1.74 5.00 -16.27
CA ALA A 94 0.29 5.06 -16.18
C ALA A 94 -0.20 6.43 -16.70
N ARG A 95 -1.21 6.40 -17.57
CA ARG A 95 -1.92 7.57 -18.09
C ARG A 95 -3.37 7.53 -17.64
N ILE A 96 -3.83 8.61 -17.04
CA ILE A 96 -5.15 8.70 -16.44
C ILE A 96 -5.91 9.80 -17.14
N ALA A 97 -7.00 9.44 -17.81
CA ALA A 97 -7.91 10.42 -18.41
C ALA A 97 -8.84 10.98 -17.33
N LEU A 98 -8.90 12.30 -17.22
CA LEU A 98 -9.85 12.98 -16.34
C LEU A 98 -11.11 13.34 -17.12
N GLY A 99 -12.26 12.84 -16.65
CA GLY A 99 -13.56 13.09 -17.28
C GLY A 99 -14.16 14.45 -16.98
N VAL A 100 -13.39 15.34 -16.34
CA VAL A 100 -13.88 16.65 -15.93
C VAL A 100 -13.00 17.74 -16.53
N PRO A 101 -13.51 18.53 -17.49
CA PRO A 101 -12.79 19.71 -17.98
C PRO A 101 -12.73 20.83 -16.93
N ASP A 102 -13.61 20.80 -15.92
CA ASP A 102 -13.87 21.90 -14.99
C ASP A 102 -13.52 21.52 -13.54
N GLY A 103 -12.26 21.71 -13.18
CA GLY A 103 -11.82 21.67 -11.79
C GLY A 103 -12.00 23.01 -11.08
N ALA A 104 -12.52 23.00 -9.85
CA ALA A 104 -12.47 24.16 -8.96
C ALA A 104 -11.00 24.57 -8.67
N PRO A 105 -10.68 25.86 -8.59
CA PRO A 105 -9.34 26.27 -8.17
C PRO A 105 -9.07 25.79 -6.74
N GLY A 106 -7.86 25.29 -6.49
CA GLY A 106 -7.47 24.78 -5.18
C GLY A 106 -6.48 23.62 -5.25
N SER A 107 -6.25 23.00 -4.09
CA SER A 107 -5.35 21.84 -3.97
C SER A 107 -6.05 20.56 -4.40
N TYR A 108 -5.38 19.78 -5.23
CA TYR A 108 -5.80 18.45 -5.66
C TYR A 108 -4.82 17.42 -5.13
N THR A 109 -5.34 16.34 -4.54
CA THR A 109 -4.53 15.22 -4.05
C THR A 109 -4.73 14.02 -4.97
N VAL A 110 -3.64 13.52 -5.53
CA VAL A 110 -3.60 12.28 -6.30
C VAL A 110 -3.14 11.18 -5.36
N SER A 111 -3.97 10.17 -5.15
CA SER A 111 -3.59 8.94 -4.46
C SER A 111 -3.53 7.79 -5.46
N TYR A 112 -2.51 6.95 -5.35
CA TYR A 112 -2.30 5.85 -6.28
C TYR A 112 -1.89 4.55 -5.58
N THR A 113 -2.27 3.44 -6.18
CA THR A 113 -1.76 2.10 -5.90
C THR A 113 -1.43 1.44 -7.24
N ALA A 114 -0.24 0.90 -7.38
CA ALA A 114 0.24 0.29 -8.63
C ALA A 114 0.85 -1.09 -8.34
N SER A 115 0.65 -2.01 -9.27
CA SER A 115 1.19 -3.37 -9.23
C SER A 115 2.17 -3.57 -10.39
N GLY A 116 3.39 -3.96 -10.07
CA GLY A 116 4.47 -4.28 -10.99
C GLY A 116 4.35 -5.68 -11.58
N THR A 117 5.03 -5.91 -12.71
CA THR A 117 5.02 -7.21 -13.42
C THR A 117 5.65 -8.33 -12.57
N GLY A 118 6.61 -7.99 -11.69
CA GLY A 118 7.29 -8.92 -10.78
C GLY A 118 6.56 -9.21 -9.47
N GLY A 119 5.28 -8.82 -9.32
CA GLY A 119 4.54 -8.94 -8.06
C GLY A 119 4.92 -7.89 -7.00
N THR A 120 5.69 -6.87 -7.40
CA THR A 120 6.01 -5.71 -6.55
C THR A 120 4.81 -4.77 -6.50
N ALA A 121 4.49 -4.21 -5.35
CA ALA A 121 3.41 -3.24 -5.21
C ALA A 121 3.96 -1.89 -4.72
N GLY A 122 3.32 -0.81 -5.16
CA GLY A 122 3.66 0.56 -4.80
C GLY A 122 2.40 1.35 -4.50
N ASN A 123 2.46 2.22 -3.50
CA ASN A 123 1.37 3.13 -3.19
C ASN A 123 1.92 4.45 -2.65
N GLY A 124 1.17 5.53 -2.87
CA GLY A 124 1.56 6.84 -2.40
C GLY A 124 0.53 7.90 -2.76
N SER A 125 0.87 9.14 -2.44
CA SER A 125 0.08 10.30 -2.81
C SER A 125 0.96 11.51 -3.07
N PHE A 126 0.46 12.45 -3.86
CA PHE A 126 1.07 13.76 -4.06
C PHE A 126 -0.02 14.80 -4.32
N SER A 127 0.30 16.06 -4.06
CA SER A 127 -0.59 17.19 -4.31
C SER A 127 -0.12 18.03 -5.49
N PHE A 128 -1.07 18.69 -6.15
CA PHE A 128 -0.81 19.80 -7.08
C PHE A 128 -1.92 20.85 -6.93
N THR A 129 -1.63 22.10 -7.30
CA THR A 129 -2.57 23.21 -7.11
C THR A 129 -3.06 23.74 -8.45
N VAL A 130 -4.37 23.85 -8.62
CA VAL A 130 -5.00 24.52 -9.77
C VAL A 130 -5.26 25.98 -9.40
N THR A 131 -4.66 26.92 -10.14
CA THR A 131 -4.76 28.36 -9.83
C THR A 131 -5.99 29.03 -10.42
N THR A 132 -6.43 28.54 -11.58
CA THR A 132 -7.61 29.06 -12.27
C THR A 132 -8.50 27.88 -12.66
N GLY A 133 -9.74 27.83 -12.17
CA GLY A 133 -10.74 26.97 -12.83
C GLY A 133 -10.85 27.36 -14.30
N VAL A 134 -11.19 26.40 -15.17
CA VAL A 134 -11.44 26.50 -16.63
C VAL A 134 -10.33 27.02 -17.56
N LYS A 135 -9.66 26.12 -18.29
CA LYS A 135 -9.35 26.41 -19.71
C LYS A 135 -10.44 25.70 -20.48
N SER A 136 -11.42 26.48 -20.95
CA SER A 136 -12.26 26.03 -22.05
C SER A 136 -11.33 25.53 -23.15
N GLY A 137 -11.38 24.23 -23.40
CA GLY A 137 -10.67 23.57 -24.50
C GLY A 137 -11.26 24.00 -25.84
N ALA A 138 -11.17 25.28 -26.18
CA ALA A 138 -11.04 25.68 -27.56
C ALA A 138 -9.62 25.29 -27.98
N SER A 139 -9.49 24.06 -28.46
CA SER A 139 -8.43 23.71 -29.40
C SER A 139 -8.60 24.62 -30.60
N ALA A 140 -8.00 25.81 -30.54
CA ALA A 140 -7.69 26.57 -31.73
C ALA A 140 -6.67 25.73 -32.51
N LYS A 141 -7.20 24.82 -33.33
CA LYS A 141 -6.57 24.34 -34.57
C LYS A 141 -5.77 25.52 -35.12
N PRO A 142 -4.46 25.40 -35.39
CA PRO A 142 -3.80 26.45 -36.15
C PRO A 142 -4.54 26.57 -37.48
N THR A 143 -5.29 27.66 -37.63
CA THR A 143 -5.80 28.14 -38.91
C THR A 143 -4.60 28.45 -39.77
N ARG A 144 -4.04 27.42 -40.42
CA ARG A 144 -3.34 27.64 -41.68
C ARG A 144 -4.44 27.91 -42.70
N THR A 145 -4.56 29.18 -43.05
CA THR A 145 -5.26 29.69 -44.22
C THR A 145 -4.98 28.79 -45.44
N PRO A 146 -5.99 28.51 -46.28
CA PRO A 146 -5.81 27.70 -47.48
C PRO A 146 -5.03 28.49 -48.53
N ALA A 147 -3.91 27.92 -49.00
CA ALA A 147 -3.36 28.25 -50.30
C ALA A 147 -3.21 26.95 -51.09
N SER A 148 -3.92 26.86 -52.21
CA SER A 148 -3.78 25.86 -53.26
C SER A 148 -4.33 26.47 -54.55
N PRO A 149 -3.94 26.02 -55.76
CA PRO A 149 -2.97 24.98 -56.10
C PRO A 149 -1.96 25.40 -57.21
N THR A 150 -0.89 24.63 -57.41
CA THR A 150 -0.31 24.42 -58.75
C THR A 150 0.28 23.01 -58.81
N ALA A 151 -0.23 22.25 -59.77
CA ALA A 151 0.15 20.88 -60.15
C ALA A 151 1.64 20.79 -60.54
N ALA A 152 2.33 19.64 -60.46
CA ALA A 152 2.06 18.42 -61.24
C ALA A 152 2.92 17.22 -60.73
N PRO A 153 2.59 15.97 -61.14
CA PRO A 153 3.00 14.69 -60.51
C PRO A 153 4.26 14.07 -61.22
N PRO A 154 4.88 12.93 -60.81
CA PRO A 154 4.25 11.60 -60.98
C PRO A 154 4.75 10.39 -60.11
N VAL A 155 3.98 9.29 -60.21
CA VAL A 155 4.28 7.82 -60.03
C VAL A 155 4.60 7.30 -58.61
N ALA A 156 3.64 6.65 -57.92
CA ALA A 156 3.34 5.20 -57.84
C ALA A 156 4.54 4.33 -57.41
N THR A 157 4.44 3.49 -56.35
CA THR A 157 3.92 2.12 -56.47
C THR A 157 4.11 1.32 -55.15
N THR A 158 3.15 0.42 -54.84
CA THR A 158 3.23 -0.79 -53.95
C THR A 158 3.21 -0.59 -52.42
N ALA A 159 2.46 -1.33 -51.57
CA ALA A 159 1.54 -2.48 -51.62
C ALA A 159 0.58 -2.36 -50.40
N ALA A 160 -0.72 -2.67 -50.42
CA ALA A 160 -1.40 -3.95 -50.61
C ALA A 160 -0.97 -5.08 -49.65
N ALA A 161 -1.56 -5.11 -48.44
CA ALA A 161 -2.09 -6.32 -47.79
C ALA A 161 -2.72 -5.99 -46.41
N ALA A 162 -4.03 -6.18 -46.29
CA ALA A 162 -4.66 -6.71 -45.07
C ALA A 162 -4.66 -8.26 -45.19
N PRO A 163 -5.08 -9.08 -44.21
CA PRO A 163 -5.55 -8.82 -42.84
C PRO A 163 -4.93 -9.75 -41.75
N ALA A 164 -5.30 -9.48 -40.49
CA ALA A 164 -5.49 -10.44 -39.38
C ALA A 164 -4.36 -11.41 -38.97
N ASP A 165 -3.72 -11.10 -37.84
CA ASP A 165 -3.27 -12.13 -36.88
C ASP A 165 -3.86 -11.80 -35.50
N PHE A 166 -5.09 -12.25 -35.28
CA PHE A 166 -5.60 -12.42 -33.93
C PHE A 166 -4.95 -13.68 -33.37
N VAL A 167 -3.97 -13.52 -32.46
CA VAL A 167 -3.54 -14.64 -31.63
C VAL A 167 -4.63 -14.87 -30.59
N THR A 168 -5.49 -15.84 -30.87
CA THR A 168 -6.37 -16.45 -29.86
C THR A 168 -5.48 -17.21 -28.88
N THR A 169 -5.17 -16.61 -27.74
CA THR A 169 -4.53 -17.31 -26.62
C THR A 169 -5.48 -18.43 -26.15
N PRO A 170 -5.02 -19.69 -26.06
CA PRO A 170 -5.82 -20.77 -25.51
C PRO A 170 -6.23 -20.46 -24.08
N ALA A 171 -7.47 -20.80 -23.73
CA ALA A 171 -7.96 -20.72 -22.35
C ALA A 171 -7.02 -21.47 -21.40
N GLN A 172 -6.30 -20.70 -20.57
CA GLN A 172 -5.48 -21.25 -19.50
C GLN A 172 -6.43 -21.81 -18.42
N PRO A 173 -6.23 -23.05 -17.94
CA PRO A 173 -7.01 -23.64 -16.85
C PRO A 173 -7.01 -22.69 -15.62
N PRO A 174 -8.08 -22.68 -14.82
CA PRO A 174 -8.14 -21.82 -13.65
C PRO A 174 -6.93 -22.09 -12.76
N ALA A 175 -6.04 -21.10 -12.66
CA ALA A 175 -4.97 -21.11 -11.68
C ALA A 175 -5.65 -21.25 -10.30
N ALA A 176 -5.29 -22.32 -9.59
CA ALA A 176 -5.77 -22.59 -8.26
C ALA A 176 -5.65 -21.32 -7.41
N ALA A 177 -6.75 -20.96 -6.76
CA ALA A 177 -6.79 -19.84 -5.83
C ALA A 177 -5.60 -19.94 -4.87
N PRO A 178 -4.92 -18.82 -4.55
CA PRO A 178 -3.94 -18.84 -3.47
C PRO A 178 -4.68 -19.32 -2.23
N THR A 179 -4.38 -20.55 -1.78
CA THR A 179 -4.76 -20.99 -0.45
C THR A 179 -4.26 -19.91 0.50
N PRO A 180 -5.14 -19.23 1.26
CA PRO A 180 -4.68 -18.36 2.31
C PRO A 180 -3.80 -19.22 3.19
N SER A 181 -2.50 -18.96 3.16
CA SER A 181 -1.61 -19.51 4.17
C SER A 181 -2.21 -19.00 5.46
N ALA A 182 -2.83 -19.90 6.22
CA ALA A 182 -3.46 -19.63 7.49
C ALA A 182 -2.35 -19.27 8.48
N GLY A 183 -1.74 -18.10 8.26
CA GLY A 183 -0.87 -17.44 9.19
C GLY A 183 -1.71 -17.26 10.44
N ARG A 184 -1.30 -17.96 11.50
CA ARG A 184 -1.95 -17.93 12.81
C ARG A 184 -2.27 -16.46 13.10
N PRO A 185 -3.55 -16.08 13.15
CA PRO A 185 -3.92 -14.68 13.20
C PRO A 185 -3.31 -14.06 14.47
N ALA A 186 -2.86 -12.82 14.39
CA ALA A 186 -2.09 -12.17 15.45
C ALA A 186 -2.76 -12.22 16.84
N TRP A 187 -4.09 -12.41 16.93
CA TRP A 187 -4.81 -12.63 18.19
C TRP A 187 -4.39 -13.91 18.94
N TRP A 188 -3.86 -14.92 18.25
CA TRP A 188 -3.44 -16.18 18.86
C TRP A 188 -2.17 -16.02 19.71
N THR A 189 -1.28 -15.10 19.36
CA THR A 189 -0.12 -14.76 20.20
C THR A 189 -0.56 -14.01 21.45
N TYR A 190 -1.50 -13.07 21.33
CA TYR A 190 -2.08 -12.40 22.49
C TYR A 190 -2.83 -13.38 23.41
N ALA A 191 -3.58 -14.34 22.86
CA ALA A 191 -4.26 -15.39 23.62
C ALA A 191 -3.27 -16.32 24.35
N ALA A 192 -2.18 -16.72 23.69
CA ALA A 192 -1.14 -17.54 24.31
C ALA A 192 -0.42 -16.79 25.46
N VAL A 193 -0.09 -15.51 25.26
CA VAL A 193 0.52 -14.67 26.31
C VAL A 193 -0.44 -14.47 27.48
N LEU A 194 -1.72 -14.18 27.22
CA LEU A 194 -2.74 -14.04 28.25
C LEU A 194 -2.89 -15.32 29.07
N LEU A 195 -2.87 -16.48 28.43
CA LEU A 195 -2.98 -17.79 29.08
C LEU A 195 -1.78 -18.07 29.99
N VAL A 196 -0.57 -17.76 29.54
CA VAL A 196 0.64 -17.91 30.36
C VAL A 196 0.59 -16.99 31.59
N VAL A 197 0.20 -15.73 31.40
CA VAL A 197 0.03 -14.76 32.51
C VAL A 197 -1.04 -15.23 33.50
N ALA A 198 -2.17 -15.75 33.01
CA ALA A 198 -3.23 -16.30 33.86
C ALA A 198 -2.74 -17.52 34.65
N CYS A 199 -2.00 -18.45 34.02
CA CYS A 199 -1.40 -19.60 34.72
C CYS A 199 -0.44 -19.16 35.83
N VAL A 200 0.41 -18.17 35.57
CA VAL A 200 1.35 -17.63 36.58
C VAL A 200 0.59 -17.00 37.74
N LEU A 201 -0.47 -16.23 37.47
CA LEU A 201 -1.34 -15.67 38.51
C LEU A 201 -2.02 -16.77 39.33
N VAL A 202 -2.58 -17.81 38.70
CA VAL A 202 -3.23 -18.92 39.41
C VAL A 202 -2.25 -19.66 40.32
N VAL A 203 -1.03 -19.92 39.86
CA VAL A 203 0.02 -20.54 40.68
C VAL A 203 0.42 -19.63 41.84
N PHE A 204 0.60 -18.33 41.59
CA PHE A 204 0.97 -17.36 42.61
C PHE A 204 -0.12 -17.19 43.69
N LEU A 205 -1.39 -17.06 43.29
CA LEU A 205 -2.52 -16.97 44.20
C LEU A 205 -2.81 -18.31 44.92
N GLY A 206 -2.57 -19.44 44.26
CA GLY A 206 -2.67 -20.76 44.88
C GLY A 206 -1.62 -20.95 45.99
N PHE A 207 -0.39 -20.52 45.74
CA PHE A 207 0.69 -20.59 46.72
C PHE A 207 0.50 -19.60 47.87
N SER A 208 -0.12 -18.44 47.62
CA SER A 208 -0.45 -17.46 48.66
C SER A 208 -1.63 -17.92 49.52
N ARG A 209 -2.67 -18.52 48.94
CA ARG A 209 -3.83 -19.07 49.68
C ARG A 209 -3.46 -20.30 50.51
N ASN A 210 -2.57 -21.17 50.03
CA ASN A 210 -2.18 -22.37 50.78
C ASN A 210 -1.38 -22.06 52.07
N ARG A 211 -0.80 -20.86 52.19
CA ARG A 211 -0.12 -20.41 53.41
C ARG A 211 -1.05 -19.86 54.50
N ILE A 212 -2.36 -19.73 54.24
CA ILE A 212 -3.34 -19.18 55.20
C ILE A 212 -4.30 -20.27 55.70
N ARG A 213 -3.89 -21.55 55.68
CA ARG A 213 -4.55 -22.57 56.50
C ARG A 213 -3.81 -22.67 57.84
N PRO A 214 -4.19 -21.89 58.88
CA PRO A 214 -3.69 -22.16 60.22
C PRO A 214 -4.15 -23.57 60.61
N GLY A 215 -3.18 -24.42 60.97
CA GLY A 215 -3.46 -25.73 61.55
C GLY A 215 -4.36 -25.54 62.76
N ASN A 216 -5.49 -26.25 62.75
CA ASN A 216 -6.40 -26.34 63.88
C ASN A 216 -5.63 -26.93 65.08
N PRO A 217 -5.54 -26.25 66.24
CA PRO A 217 -4.97 -26.87 67.43
C PRO A 217 -6.01 -27.80 68.04
N ALA A 218 -5.83 -29.10 67.87
CA ALA A 218 -6.60 -30.11 68.59
C ALA A 218 -5.72 -30.80 69.64
N LYS A 219 -6.01 -30.43 70.89
CA LYS A 219 -5.85 -31.14 72.18
C LYS A 219 -4.53 -31.84 72.50
#